data_AF-A0A9J6GSN4-F1
#
_entry.id   AF-A0A9J6GSN4-F1
#
_cell.length_a   1.000
_cell.length_b   1.000
_cell.length_c   1.000
_cell.angle_alpha   90.00
_cell.angle_beta   90.00
_cell.angle_gamma   90.00
#
_symmetry.space_group_name_H-M   'P 1'
#
loop_
_entity.id
_entity.type
_entity.pdbx_description
1 polymer ?
#
loop_
_entity_poly.entity_id
_entity_poly.type
_entity_poly.pdbx_seq_one_letter_code
_entity_poly.pdbx_strand_id
1 'polypeptide(L)' 'MSSTKLWLKSTNRGTVAAAVTSIRVFIKAARVVKPVPPVIFRVDHPFAFFIWDNVSHRVLFMGAVKKL' A
#
# COMPACT_ATOMS: atom_id res chain seq x y z
N MET A 1 -7.62 25.23 -24.41
CA MET A 1 -8.01 24.17 -23.44
C MET A 1 -6.74 23.66 -22.76
N SER A 2 -6.61 23.90 -21.45
CA SER A 2 -5.42 23.54 -20.66
C SER A 2 -5.51 22.07 -20.26
N SER A 3 -4.59 21.23 -20.76
CA SER A 3 -4.50 19.82 -20.38
C SER A 3 -3.75 19.68 -19.05
N THR A 4 -4.47 19.34 -17.98
CA THR A 4 -3.87 18.96 -16.70
C THR A 4 -3.17 17.60 -16.85
N LYS A 5 -1.84 17.59 -16.85
CA LYS A 5 -1.03 16.37 -16.99
C LYS A 5 -0.67 15.83 -15.59
N LEU A 6 -1.17 14.64 -15.26
CA LEU A 6 -0.87 13.92 -14.01
C LEU A 6 0.19 12.85 -14.24
N TRP A 7 1.26 12.88 -13.47
CA TRP A 7 2.35 11.91 -13.51
C TRP A 7 2.37 11.12 -12.20
N LEU A 8 2.03 9.83 -12.24
CA LEU A 8 2.14 8.93 -11.10
C LEU A 8 3.46 8.15 -11.19
N LYS A 9 4.39 8.38 -10.26
CA LYS A 9 5.65 7.63 -10.15
C LYS A 9 5.59 6.70 -8.94
N SER A 10 5.44 5.39 -9.17
CA SER A 10 5.60 4.40 -8.12
C SER A 10 7.09 4.24 -7.79
N THR A 11 7.49 4.48 -6.54
CA THR A 11 8.86 4.30 -6.03
C THR A 11 8.83 3.43 -4.78
N ASN A 12 9.74 2.46 -4.66
CA ASN A 12 9.70 1.43 -3.62
C ASN A 12 10.18 1.88 -2.22
N ARG A 13 10.42 3.18 -1.99
CA ARG A 13 11.01 3.68 -0.73
C ARG A 13 10.10 3.45 0.49
N GLY A 14 8.76 3.53 0.32
CA GLY A 14 7.79 3.26 1.39
C GLY A 14 7.70 1.77 1.78
N THR A 15 7.85 0.87 0.80
CA THR A 15 7.81 -0.59 0.99
C THR A 15 8.95 -1.08 1.88
N VAL A 16 10.15 -0.50 1.72
CA VAL A 16 11.34 -0.85 2.51
C VAL A 16 11.15 -0.52 3.99
N ALA A 17 10.58 0.64 4.32
CA ALA A 17 10.32 1.03 5.70
C ALA A 17 9.24 0.15 6.37
N ALA A 18 8.16 -0.18 5.65
CA ALA A 18 7.10 -1.07 6.15
C ALA A 18 7.62 -2.50 6.43
N ALA A 19 8.51 -3.02 5.58
CA ALA A 19 9.14 -4.33 5.77
C ALA A 19 10.06 -4.37 7.01
N VAL A 20 10.83 -3.30 7.26
CA VAL A 20 11.67 -3.23 8.47
C VAL A 20 10.81 -3.15 9.73
N THR A 21 9.72 -2.37 9.69
CA THR A 21 8.80 -2.26 10.83
C THR A 21 8.05 -3.56 11.11
N SER A 22 7.59 -4.28 10.08
CA SER A 22 6.88 -5.55 10.25
C SER A 22 7.76 -6.64 10.89
N ILE A 23 9.03 -6.73 10.48
CA ILE A 23 10.01 -7.63 11.10
C ILE A 23 10.21 -7.29 12.59
N ARG A 24 10.34 -6.00 12.92
CA ARG A 24 10.49 -5.56 14.33
C ARG A 24 9.26 -5.87 15.18
N VAL A 25 8.05 -5.70 14.63
CA VAL A 25 6.80 -6.04 15.31
C VAL A 25 6.69 -7.55 15.52
N PHE A 26 6.99 -8.36 14.51
CA PHE A 26 6.94 -9.83 14.61
C PHE A 26 7.90 -10.35 15.69
N ILE A 27 9.14 -9.84 15.73
CA ILE A 27 10.14 -10.21 16.75
C ILE A 27 9.66 -9.84 18.16
N LYS A 28 9.00 -8.69 18.32
CA LYS A 28 8.44 -8.27 19.62
C LYS A 28 7.20 -9.08 20.02
N ALA A 29 6.30 -9.36 19.08
CA ALA A 29 5.05 -10.09 19.32
C ALA A 29 5.30 -11.57 19.64
N ALA A 30 6.27 -12.21 18.96
CA ALA A 30 6.66 -13.60 19.21
C ALA A 30 7.19 -13.85 20.64
N ARG A 31 7.54 -12.80 21.39
CA ARG A 31 7.94 -12.89 22.80
C ARG A 31 6.77 -12.89 23.79
N VAL A 32 5.54 -12.61 23.36
CA VAL A 32 4.38 -12.39 24.27
C VAL A 32 3.11 -13.17 23.86
N VAL A 33 2.86 -13.41 22.58
CA VAL A 33 1.66 -14.14 22.08
C VAL A 33 2.04 -14.90 20.79
N LYS A 34 1.37 -16.02 20.50
CA LYS A 34 1.51 -16.72 19.22
C LYS A 34 1.39 -15.70 18.07
N PRO A 35 2.42 -15.54 17.21
CA PRO A 35 2.39 -14.52 16.19
C PRO A 35 1.27 -14.83 15.18
N VAL A 36 0.42 -13.84 14.92
CA VAL A 36 -0.60 -13.92 13.86
C VAL A 36 0.14 -14.11 12.54
N PRO A 37 -0.23 -15.10 11.71
CA PRO A 37 0.41 -15.28 10.41
C PRO A 37 0.24 -14.02 9.55
N PRO A 38 1.28 -13.60 8.81
CA PRO A 38 1.18 -12.42 7.96
C PRO A 38 0.10 -12.64 6.89
N VAL A 39 -0.74 -11.63 6.70
CA VAL A 39 -1.72 -11.64 5.61
C VAL A 39 -0.97 -11.48 4.29
N ILE A 40 -1.04 -12.49 3.42
CA ILE A 40 -0.43 -12.45 2.10
C ILE A 40 -1.38 -11.71 1.15
N PHE A 41 -1.02 -10.48 0.77
CA PHE A 41 -1.72 -9.72 -0.25
C PHE A 41 -0.91 -9.75 -1.55
N ARG A 42 -1.27 -10.67 -2.45
CA ARG A 42 -0.64 -10.84 -3.77
C ARG A 42 -1.58 -10.32 -4.84
N VAL A 43 -1.08 -9.37 -5.64
CA VAL A 43 -1.84 -8.73 -6.72
C VAL A 43 -1.30 -9.19 -8.06
N ASP A 44 -1.70 -10.39 -8.45
CA ASP A 44 -1.31 -11.06 -9.71
C ASP A 44 -2.46 -11.12 -10.73
N HIS A 45 -3.46 -10.27 -10.54
CA HIS A 45 -4.62 -10.09 -11.42
C HIS A 45 -5.09 -8.63 -11.39
N PRO A 46 -5.99 -8.22 -12.31
CA PRO A 46 -6.53 -6.86 -12.33
C PRO A 46 -7.10 -6.41 -10.99
N PHE A 47 -6.82 -5.15 -10.61
CA PHE A 47 -7.24 -4.58 -9.34
C PHE A 47 -7.62 -3.11 -9.47
N ALA A 48 -8.52 -2.65 -8.60
CA ALA A 48 -8.86 -1.25 -8.45
C ALA A 48 -8.10 -0.64 -7.26
N PHE A 49 -7.80 0.65 -7.34
CA PHE A 49 -7.15 1.39 -6.27
C PHE A 49 -7.71 2.81 -6.16
N PHE A 50 -7.57 3.39 -4.98
CA PHE A 50 -7.82 4.81 -4.76
C PHE A 50 -6.78 5.38 -3.79
N ILE A 51 -6.45 6.65 -3.97
CA ILE A 51 -5.62 7.43 -3.06
C ILE A 51 -6.57 8.34 -2.29
N TRP A 52 -6.51 8.25 -0.97
CA TRP A 52 -7.45 8.89 -0.08
C TRP A 52 -6.71 9.83 0.86
N ASP A 53 -7.25 11.03 1.05
CA ASP A 53 -6.84 11.90 2.14
C ASP A 53 -7.61 11.54 3.41
N ASN A 54 -6.89 11.00 4.39
CA ASN A 54 -7.46 10.60 5.67
C ASN A 54 -7.90 11.77 6.54
N VAL A 55 -7.46 13.00 6.28
CA VAL A 55 -7.85 14.18 7.08
C VAL A 55 -9.12 14.81 6.52
N SER A 56 -9.16 15.11 5.23
CA SER A 56 -10.35 15.70 4.61
C SER A 56 -11.43 14.70 4.19
N HIS A 57 -11.15 13.40 4.34
CA HIS A 57 -12.04 12.30 3.95
C HIS A 57 -12.45 12.36 2.47
N ARG A 58 -11.48 12.55 1.58
CA ARG A 58 -11.72 12.71 0.15
C ARG A 58 -10.88 11.77 -0.68
N VAL A 59 -11.47 11.28 -1.77
CA VAL A 59 -10.75 10.57 -2.83
C VAL A 59 -9.96 11.60 -3.62
N LEU A 60 -8.63 11.48 -3.59
CA LEU A 60 -7.73 12.30 -4.40
C LEU A 60 -7.59 11.71 -5.80
N PHE A 61 -7.48 10.38 -5.88
CA PHE A 61 -7.34 9.65 -7.15
C PHE A 61 -8.04 8.30 -7.06
N MET A 62 -8.54 7.81 -8.21
CA MET A 62 -9.12 6.49 -8.36
C MET A 62 -8.73 5.91 -9.71
N GLY A 63 -8.52 4.59 -9.77
CA GLY A 63 -8.17 3.92 -11.01
C GLY A 63 -8.29 2.41 -10.90
N ALA A 64 -8.11 1.74 -12.04
CA ALA A 64 -8.03 0.30 -12.12
C ALA A 64 -6.91 -0.11 -13.08
N VAL A 65 -6.13 -1.11 -12.66
CA VAL A 65 -5.13 -1.77 -13.50
C VAL A 65 -5.79 -2.98 -14.13
N LYS A 66 -6.00 -2.92 -15.45
CA LYS A 66 -6.71 -3.98 -16.21
C LYS A 66 -5.79 -5.01 -16.86
N LYS A 67 -4.50 -4.72 -16.97
CA LYS A 67 -3.47 -5.58 -17.54
C LYS A 67 -2.17 -5.38 -16.76
N LEU A 68 -1.52 -6.49 -16.40
CA LEU A 68 -0.23 -6.54 -15.71
C LEU A 68 0.92 -6.69 -16.71
#